data_AF-A0A842WZC0-F1
#
_entry.id   AF-A0A842WZC0-F1
#
_cell.length_a   1.000
_cell.length_b   1.000
_cell.length_c   1.000
_cell.angle_alpha   90.00
_cell.angle_beta   90.00
_cell.angle_gamma   90.00
#
_symmetry.space_group_name_H-M   'P 1'
#
loop_
_entity.id
_entity.type
_entity.pdbx_description
1 polymer ?
#
loop_
_entity_poly.entity_id
_entity_poly.type
_entity_poly.pdbx_seq_one_letter_code
_entity_poly.pdbx_strand_id
1 'polypeptide(L)'
;MSELETLRKAFVTVLDGMWWGLRDNTGPLSMYDGYMRGFKEMGSEAAEDAEGKGANSAAKIAHTLLTAIGLDTELEQSTIKVRDCPLWNRIRERGLEYAWHIEEICWKPMLEGIGEKVGAKPVIETSLRLIHNEHARLDYKKGKAKKALDAGSIDKAEYEKQISALDEGIKKLPEVGIYRFE
;
A
#
# COMPACT_ATOMS: atom_id res chain seq x y z
N MET A 1 -8.52 24.50 -4.40
CA MET A 1 -8.28 23.08 -4.69
C MET A 1 -7.85 23.00 -6.13
N SER A 2 -6.70 22.40 -6.40
CA SER A 2 -6.29 22.15 -7.78
C SER A 2 -7.13 21.01 -8.38
N GLU A 3 -7.24 20.95 -9.71
CA GLU A 3 -7.94 19.87 -10.42
C GLU A 3 -7.37 18.49 -10.03
N LEU A 4 -6.05 18.43 -9.80
CA LEU A 4 -5.31 17.23 -9.43
C LEU A 4 -5.66 16.74 -8.00
N GLU A 5 -5.88 17.65 -7.05
CA GLU A 5 -6.40 17.29 -5.72
C GLU A 5 -7.83 16.73 -5.79
N THR A 6 -8.65 17.25 -6.69
CA THR A 6 -10.04 16.82 -6.87
C THR A 6 -10.10 15.41 -7.45
N LEU A 7 -9.29 15.13 -8.47
CA LEU A 7 -9.11 13.80 -9.06
C LEU A 7 -8.63 12.77 -8.03
N ARG A 8 -7.62 13.13 -7.22
CA ARG A 8 -7.12 12.27 -6.13
C ARG A 8 -8.22 11.92 -5.13
N LYS A 9 -8.99 12.92 -4.67
CA LYS A 9 -10.10 12.69 -3.73
C LYS A 9 -11.21 11.83 -4.36
N ALA A 10 -11.52 12.05 -5.63
CA ALA A 10 -12.51 11.24 -6.35
C ALA A 10 -12.07 9.77 -6.44
N PHE A 11 -10.80 9.51 -6.78
CA PHE A 11 -10.25 8.16 -6.85
C PHE A 11 -10.30 7.44 -5.49
N VAL A 12 -9.88 8.11 -4.41
CA VAL A 12 -10.01 7.56 -3.04
C VAL A 12 -11.48 7.25 -2.70
N THR A 13 -12.40 8.12 -3.10
CA THR A 13 -13.84 7.94 -2.86
C THR A 13 -14.41 6.74 -3.63
N VAL A 14 -13.94 6.50 -4.86
CA VAL A 14 -14.30 5.32 -5.66
C VAL A 14 -13.82 4.04 -4.95
N LEU A 15 -12.56 4.01 -4.48
CA LEU A 15 -12.02 2.88 -3.74
C LEU A 15 -12.79 2.61 -2.43
N ASP A 16 -13.14 3.66 -1.71
CA ASP A 16 -14.03 3.57 -0.54
C ASP A 16 -15.41 3.01 -0.91
N GLY A 17 -15.98 3.46 -2.04
CA GLY A 17 -17.26 2.97 -2.55
C GLY A 17 -17.22 1.50 -2.94
N MET A 18 -16.14 1.03 -3.56
CA MET A 18 -15.94 -0.38 -3.89
C MET A 18 -15.79 -1.24 -2.62
N TRP A 19 -15.14 -0.71 -1.58
CA TRP A 19 -14.99 -1.39 -0.31
C TRP A 19 -16.31 -1.48 0.49
N TRP A 20 -17.09 -0.40 0.56
CA TRP A 20 -18.30 -0.32 1.41
C TRP A 20 -19.61 -0.61 0.67
N GLY A 21 -19.80 -0.02 -0.50
CA GLY A 21 -21.10 0.00 -1.19
C GLY A 21 -21.57 -1.36 -1.72
N LEU A 22 -20.64 -2.29 -1.94
CA LEU A 22 -20.94 -3.57 -2.55
C LEU A 22 -20.60 -4.78 -1.66
N ARG A 23 -19.79 -4.60 -0.59
CA ARG A 23 -19.55 -5.63 0.45
C ARG A 23 -20.85 -6.03 1.16
N ASP A 24 -21.76 -5.07 1.34
CA ASP A 24 -23.04 -5.29 2.01
C ASP A 24 -24.14 -5.85 1.08
N ASN A 25 -23.93 -5.82 -0.25
CA ASN A 25 -24.96 -6.16 -1.24
C ASN A 25 -24.64 -7.39 -2.12
N THR A 26 -23.37 -7.74 -2.27
CA THR A 26 -22.87 -8.84 -3.12
C THR A 26 -21.87 -9.68 -2.35
N GLY A 27 -21.97 -11.01 -2.43
CA GLY A 27 -21.16 -11.92 -1.62
C GLY A 27 -19.65 -11.63 -1.67
N PRO A 28 -18.89 -11.83 -0.57
CA PRO A 28 -17.50 -11.35 -0.44
C PRO A 28 -16.52 -11.88 -1.51
N LEU A 29 -16.75 -13.10 -2.01
CA LEU A 29 -15.82 -13.82 -2.89
C LEU A 29 -15.96 -13.43 -4.37
N SER A 30 -17.17 -13.26 -4.90
CA SER A 30 -17.37 -12.91 -6.32
C SER A 30 -16.91 -11.49 -6.65
N MET A 31 -16.92 -10.61 -5.64
CA MET A 31 -16.43 -9.25 -5.74
C MET A 31 -14.91 -9.15 -5.75
N TYR A 32 -14.25 -9.95 -4.91
CA TYR A 32 -12.79 -10.02 -4.85
C TYR A 32 -12.21 -10.30 -6.23
N ASP A 33 -12.72 -11.33 -6.90
CA ASP A 33 -12.26 -11.74 -8.23
C ASP A 33 -12.61 -10.72 -9.32
N GLY A 34 -13.74 -10.00 -9.19
CA GLY A 34 -14.16 -8.99 -10.15
C GLY A 34 -13.29 -7.74 -10.10
N TYR A 35 -13.01 -7.21 -8.91
CA TYR A 35 -12.17 -6.04 -8.74
C TYR A 35 -10.71 -6.32 -9.03
N MET A 36 -10.21 -7.45 -8.55
CA MET A 36 -8.86 -7.91 -8.87
C MET A 36 -8.67 -7.99 -10.39
N ARG A 37 -9.67 -8.49 -11.13
CA ARG A 37 -9.68 -8.47 -12.60
C ARG A 37 -9.69 -7.07 -13.18
N GLY A 38 -10.54 -6.16 -12.69
CA GLY A 38 -10.60 -4.79 -13.19
C GLY A 38 -9.27 -4.02 -13.02
N PHE A 39 -8.59 -4.17 -11.87
CA PHE A 39 -7.27 -3.58 -11.67
C PHE A 39 -6.21 -4.23 -12.54
N LYS A 40 -6.28 -5.56 -12.73
CA LYS A 40 -5.41 -6.27 -13.66
C LYS A 40 -5.59 -5.79 -15.10
N GLU A 41 -6.83 -5.66 -15.57
CA GLU A 41 -7.16 -5.11 -16.88
C GLU A 41 -6.65 -3.68 -17.04
N MET A 42 -6.81 -2.82 -16.03
CA MET A 42 -6.23 -1.47 -16.03
C MET A 42 -4.72 -1.49 -16.25
N GLY A 43 -4.02 -2.40 -15.57
CA GLY A 43 -2.58 -2.59 -15.76
C GLY A 43 -2.23 -3.09 -17.16
N SER A 44 -3.00 -4.05 -17.69
CA SER A 44 -2.80 -4.59 -19.03
C SER A 44 -3.05 -3.54 -20.12
N GLU A 45 -4.12 -2.75 -20.01
CA GLU A 45 -4.43 -1.66 -20.94
C GLU A 45 -3.34 -0.58 -20.92
N ALA A 46 -2.87 -0.19 -19.73
CA ALA A 46 -1.76 0.76 -19.60
C ALA A 46 -0.46 0.27 -20.25
N ALA A 47 -0.28 -1.05 -20.35
CA ALA A 47 0.86 -1.68 -21.01
C ALA A 47 0.64 -1.95 -22.51
N GLU A 48 -0.62 -2.00 -22.97
CA GLU A 48 -0.97 -2.17 -24.39
C GLU A 48 -0.47 -0.98 -25.22
N ASP A 49 -0.68 0.22 -24.70
CA ASP A 49 -0.32 1.49 -25.36
C ASP A 49 1.17 1.84 -25.22
N ALA A 50 1.91 1.13 -24.36
CA ALA A 50 3.29 1.43 -24.05
C ALA A 50 4.25 0.55 -24.87
N GLU A 51 4.99 1.15 -25.81
CA GLU A 51 6.04 0.46 -26.55
C GLU A 51 7.18 0.03 -25.59
N GLY A 52 7.33 -1.27 -25.34
CA GLY A 52 8.44 -1.80 -24.55
C GLY A 52 8.26 -3.23 -24.05
N LYS A 53 9.38 -3.89 -23.71
CA LYS A 53 9.40 -5.23 -23.09
C LYS A 53 10.33 -5.27 -21.88
N GLY A 54 10.11 -6.24 -21.01
CA GLY A 54 10.94 -6.54 -19.85
C GLY A 54 10.76 -5.58 -18.66
N ALA A 55 11.47 -5.89 -17.58
CA ALA A 55 11.30 -5.29 -16.26
C ALA A 55 11.39 -3.75 -16.22
N ASN A 56 12.33 -3.15 -16.97
CA ASN A 56 12.47 -1.70 -17.02
C ASN A 56 11.28 -1.01 -17.69
N SER A 57 10.71 -1.62 -18.73
CA SER A 57 9.51 -1.09 -19.40
C SER A 57 8.30 -1.21 -18.48
N ALA A 58 8.15 -2.35 -17.81
CA ALA A 58 7.12 -2.58 -16.80
C ALA A 58 7.15 -1.52 -15.70
N ALA A 59 8.33 -1.25 -15.15
CA ALA A 59 8.51 -0.28 -14.08
C ALA A 59 8.19 1.16 -14.52
N LYS A 60 8.54 1.54 -15.77
CA LYS A 60 8.18 2.85 -16.34
C LYS A 60 6.66 3.03 -16.47
N ILE A 61 5.98 2.00 -16.98
CA ILE A 61 4.51 2.02 -17.16
C ILE A 61 3.84 2.13 -15.80
N ALA A 62 4.22 1.26 -14.86
CA ALA A 62 3.68 1.28 -13.51
C ALA A 62 3.99 2.61 -12.79
N HIS A 63 5.19 3.16 -12.90
CA HIS A 63 5.53 4.48 -12.35
C HIS A 63 4.62 5.59 -12.91
N THR A 64 4.37 5.57 -14.22
CA THR A 64 3.50 6.54 -14.89
C THR A 64 2.07 6.41 -14.38
N LEU A 65 1.54 5.20 -14.33
CA LEU A 65 0.19 4.91 -13.88
C LEU A 65 -0.01 5.30 -12.41
N LEU A 66 0.90 4.87 -11.52
CA LEU A 66 0.88 5.20 -10.09
C LEU A 66 0.98 6.72 -9.85
N THR A 67 1.81 7.43 -10.64
CA THR A 67 1.90 8.89 -10.55
C THR A 67 0.61 9.57 -11.01
N ALA A 68 -0.02 9.07 -12.08
CA ALA A 68 -1.26 9.61 -12.63
C ALA A 68 -2.44 9.52 -11.65
N ILE A 69 -2.54 8.42 -10.90
CA ILE A 69 -3.53 8.27 -9.82
C ILE A 69 -3.14 9.03 -8.53
N GLY A 70 -2.00 9.72 -8.54
CA GLY A 70 -1.60 10.67 -7.53
C GLY A 70 -0.72 10.14 -6.42
N LEU A 71 -0.05 8.99 -6.61
CA LEU A 71 1.01 8.56 -5.70
C LEU A 71 2.28 9.36 -5.97
N ASP A 72 2.98 9.72 -4.91
CA ASP A 72 4.35 10.24 -5.02
C ASP A 72 5.29 9.04 -5.20
N THR A 73 5.84 8.89 -6.40
CA THR A 73 6.65 7.74 -6.75
C THR A 73 7.97 8.13 -7.39
N GLU A 74 8.98 7.32 -7.15
CA GLU A 74 10.29 7.41 -7.80
C GLU A 74 10.59 6.13 -8.56
N LEU A 75 11.25 6.27 -9.70
CA LEU A 75 11.67 5.16 -10.55
C LEU A 75 13.19 5.03 -10.53
N GLU A 76 13.67 3.85 -10.17
CA GLU A 76 15.08 3.45 -10.24
C GLU A 76 15.18 2.13 -11.02
N GLN A 77 15.53 2.20 -12.30
CA GLN A 77 15.62 1.04 -13.20
C GLN A 77 14.30 0.25 -13.27
N SER A 78 14.26 -0.97 -12.71
CA SER A 78 13.09 -1.82 -12.63
C SER A 78 12.34 -1.72 -11.30
N THR A 79 12.73 -0.78 -10.44
CA THR A 79 12.18 -0.60 -9.10
C THR A 79 11.43 0.72 -8.99
N ILE A 80 10.25 0.68 -8.37
CA ILE A 80 9.40 1.82 -8.05
C ILE A 80 9.35 1.96 -6.55
N LYS A 81 9.63 3.16 -6.06
CA LYS A 81 9.48 3.55 -4.65
C LYS A 81 8.26 4.44 -4.51
N VAL A 82 7.32 4.10 -3.65
CA VAL A 82 6.14 4.92 -3.34
C VAL A 82 6.38 5.61 -2.00
N ARG A 83 6.55 6.93 -2.05
CA ARG A 83 6.84 7.80 -0.90
C ARG A 83 5.61 8.40 -0.25
N ASP A 84 4.53 8.60 -1.00
CA ASP A 84 3.26 9.10 -0.49
C ASP A 84 2.08 8.57 -1.31
N CYS A 85 0.94 8.41 -0.67
CA CYS A 85 -0.28 7.92 -1.29
C CYS A 85 -1.50 8.66 -0.70
N PRO A 86 -2.44 9.13 -1.54
CA PRO A 86 -3.70 9.73 -1.08
C PRO A 86 -4.52 8.84 -0.14
N LEU A 87 -4.31 7.52 -0.21
CA LEU A 87 -4.98 6.51 0.62
C LEU A 87 -4.35 6.35 2.00
N TRP A 88 -3.20 6.96 2.30
CA TRP A 88 -2.51 6.73 3.57
C TRP A 88 -3.31 7.17 4.77
N ASN A 89 -3.95 8.34 4.70
CA ASN A 89 -4.84 8.81 5.75
C ASN A 89 -5.98 7.81 5.95
N ARG A 90 -6.50 7.23 4.86
CA ARG A 90 -7.59 6.26 4.92
C ARG A 90 -7.15 4.91 5.50
N ILE A 91 -5.96 4.45 5.17
CA ILE A 91 -5.33 3.27 5.79
C ILE A 91 -5.15 3.49 7.30
N ARG A 92 -4.70 4.68 7.72
CA ARG A 92 -4.57 5.02 9.15
C ARG A 92 -5.92 5.02 9.88
N GLU A 93 -6.97 5.49 9.22
CA GLU A 93 -8.32 5.54 9.78
C GLU A 93 -9.01 4.17 9.82
N ARG A 94 -8.84 3.35 8.78
CA ARG A 94 -9.61 2.11 8.55
C ARG A 94 -8.84 0.83 8.89
N GLY A 95 -7.52 0.93 9.06
CA GLY A 95 -6.67 -0.15 9.54
C GLY A 95 -6.32 -1.22 8.51
N LEU A 96 -5.90 -2.38 9.03
CA LEU A 96 -5.27 -3.47 8.29
C LEU A 96 -6.12 -4.04 7.13
N GLU A 97 -7.43 -4.17 7.31
CA GLU A 97 -8.32 -4.73 6.28
C GLU A 97 -8.32 -3.86 5.02
N TYR A 98 -8.43 -2.55 5.19
CA TYR A 98 -8.41 -1.61 4.07
C TYR A 98 -7.04 -1.60 3.39
N ALA A 99 -5.96 -1.63 4.16
CA ALA A 99 -4.61 -1.70 3.61
C ALA A 99 -4.37 -2.99 2.81
N TRP A 100 -4.91 -4.13 3.27
CA TRP A 100 -4.87 -5.40 2.53
C TRP A 100 -5.67 -5.33 1.24
N HIS A 101 -6.86 -4.70 1.27
CA HIS A 101 -7.67 -4.50 0.08
C HIS A 101 -6.92 -3.69 -0.99
N ILE A 102 -6.33 -2.57 -0.61
CA ILE A 102 -5.55 -1.74 -1.55
C ILE A 102 -4.37 -2.53 -2.14
N GLU A 103 -3.66 -3.32 -1.33
CA GLU A 103 -2.51 -4.07 -1.81
C GLU A 103 -2.90 -5.25 -2.72
N GLU A 104 -3.74 -6.17 -2.23
CA GLU A 104 -4.01 -7.43 -2.91
C GLU A 104 -5.06 -7.33 -4.02
N ILE A 105 -5.93 -6.32 -3.99
CA ILE A 105 -7.01 -6.16 -4.98
C ILE A 105 -6.69 -5.04 -5.96
N CYS A 106 -5.97 -3.99 -5.53
CA CYS A 106 -5.68 -2.85 -6.40
C CYS A 106 -4.27 -2.90 -6.98
N TRP A 107 -3.24 -2.79 -6.14
CA TRP A 107 -1.86 -2.62 -6.62
C TRP A 107 -1.25 -3.88 -7.20
N LYS A 108 -1.31 -4.99 -6.49
CA LYS A 108 -0.70 -6.23 -6.97
C LYS A 108 -1.30 -6.70 -8.31
N PRO A 109 -2.63 -6.76 -8.48
CA PRO A 109 -3.21 -7.22 -9.75
C PRO A 109 -2.89 -6.26 -10.90
N MET A 110 -2.88 -4.95 -10.63
CA MET A 110 -2.50 -3.95 -11.64
C MET A 110 -1.04 -4.12 -12.09
N LEU A 111 -0.11 -4.33 -11.16
CA LEU A 111 1.29 -4.60 -11.50
C LEU A 111 1.45 -5.93 -12.24
N GLU A 112 0.65 -6.95 -11.90
CA GLU A 112 0.61 -8.23 -12.61
C GLU A 112 0.12 -8.05 -14.06
N GLY A 113 -0.94 -7.27 -14.27
CA GLY A 113 -1.46 -6.97 -15.60
C GLY A 113 -0.44 -6.29 -16.51
N ILE A 114 0.35 -5.36 -15.95
CA ILE A 114 1.47 -4.72 -16.65
C ILE A 114 2.54 -5.76 -16.98
N GLY A 115 2.96 -6.54 -15.98
CA GLY A 115 4.01 -7.55 -16.10
C GLY A 115 3.71 -8.58 -17.17
N GLU A 116 2.49 -9.12 -17.20
CA GLU A 116 2.07 -10.11 -18.19
C GLU A 116 2.17 -9.59 -19.63
N LYS A 117 1.79 -8.34 -19.88
CA LYS A 117 1.83 -7.73 -21.22
C LYS A 117 3.26 -7.47 -21.71
N VAL A 118 4.14 -7.02 -20.83
CA VAL A 118 5.52 -6.66 -21.19
C VAL A 118 6.53 -7.81 -21.00
N GLY A 119 6.09 -8.96 -20.47
CA GLY A 119 6.93 -10.12 -20.21
C GLY A 119 7.87 -9.93 -19.01
N ALA A 120 7.34 -9.42 -17.90
CA ALA A 120 8.03 -9.24 -16.63
C ALA A 120 7.15 -9.71 -15.46
N LYS A 121 7.74 -9.93 -14.29
CA LYS A 121 7.04 -10.36 -13.08
C LYS A 121 7.18 -9.30 -11.98
N PRO A 122 6.08 -8.82 -11.39
CA PRO A 122 6.16 -7.92 -10.24
C PRO A 122 6.60 -8.67 -8.97
N VAL A 123 7.38 -7.99 -8.16
CA VAL A 123 7.88 -8.41 -6.84
C VAL A 123 7.60 -7.26 -5.88
N ILE A 124 6.79 -7.54 -4.86
CA ILE A 124 6.50 -6.58 -3.79
C ILE A 124 7.50 -6.81 -2.67
N GLU A 125 8.53 -5.97 -2.58
CA GLU A 125 9.57 -6.10 -1.56
C GLU A 125 9.12 -5.52 -0.22
N THR A 126 8.49 -4.35 -0.28
CA THR A 126 7.83 -3.74 0.87
C THR A 126 6.54 -3.11 0.40
N SER A 127 5.53 -3.15 1.26
CA SER A 127 4.25 -2.50 0.97
C SER A 127 3.90 -1.51 2.07
N LEU A 128 3.19 -0.47 1.66
CA LEU A 128 2.66 0.56 2.55
C LEU A 128 1.79 -0.05 3.67
N ARG A 129 1.16 -1.19 3.40
CA ARG A 129 0.43 -2.00 4.41
C ARG A 129 1.37 -2.61 5.44
N LEU A 130 2.45 -3.27 5.02
CA LEU A 130 3.38 -3.94 5.92
C LEU A 130 4.05 -2.95 6.88
N ILE A 131 4.39 -1.77 6.36
CA ILE A 131 4.96 -0.66 7.13
C ILE A 131 3.96 -0.16 8.18
N HIS A 132 2.71 0.07 7.77
CA HIS A 132 1.65 0.50 8.68
C HIS A 132 1.35 -0.54 9.77
N ASN A 133 1.34 -1.83 9.42
CA ASN A 133 1.12 -2.93 10.36
C ASN A 133 2.17 -2.98 11.46
N GLU A 134 3.43 -2.84 11.08
CA GLU A 134 4.51 -2.85 12.07
C GLU A 134 4.50 -1.58 12.92
N HIS A 135 4.17 -0.41 12.37
CA HIS A 135 3.94 0.80 13.17
C HIS A 135 2.84 0.61 14.21
N ALA A 136 1.64 0.19 13.79
CA ALA A 136 0.51 -0.01 14.69
C ALA A 136 0.81 -1.07 15.78
N ARG A 137 1.54 -2.12 15.41
CA ARG A 137 1.98 -3.17 16.35
C ARG A 137 2.97 -2.64 17.38
N LEU A 138 3.93 -1.80 16.98
CA LEU A 138 4.90 -1.19 17.88
C LEU A 138 4.23 -0.17 18.81
N ASP A 139 3.32 0.66 18.30
CA ASP A 139 2.56 1.61 19.11
C ASP A 139 1.63 0.92 20.12
N TYR A 140 0.99 -0.19 19.71
CA TYR A 140 0.22 -1.02 20.64
C TYR A 140 1.09 -1.56 21.78
N LYS A 141 2.31 -2.05 21.48
CA LYS A 141 3.25 -2.52 22.50
C LYS A 141 3.68 -1.40 23.44
N LYS A 142 3.90 -0.18 22.93
CA LYS A 142 4.18 1.00 23.76
C LYS A 142 3.02 1.31 24.71
N GLY A 143 1.79 1.31 24.19
CA GLY A 143 0.58 1.50 25.00
C GLY A 143 0.43 0.44 26.09
N LYS A 144 0.75 -0.83 25.78
CA LYS A 144 0.76 -1.92 26.76
C LYS A 144 1.84 -1.73 27.84
N ALA A 145 3.06 -1.34 27.45
CA ALA A 145 4.13 -1.04 28.39
C ALA A 145 3.75 0.12 29.32
N LYS A 146 3.11 1.17 28.79
CA LYS A 146 2.62 2.30 29.58
C LYS A 146 1.57 1.86 30.61
N LYS A 147 0.59 1.05 30.19
CA LYS A 147 -0.41 0.48 31.12
C LYS A 147 0.22 -0.39 32.21
N ALA A 148 1.26 -1.16 31.88
CA ALA A 148 1.97 -1.99 32.85
C ALA A 148 2.73 -1.14 33.88
N LEU A 149 3.35 -0.03 33.46
CA LEU A 149 3.99 0.93 34.35
C LEU A 149 2.96 1.60 35.27
N ASP A 150 1.85 2.07 34.71
CA ASP A 150 0.79 2.75 35.46
C ASP A 150 0.11 1.79 36.48
N ALA A 151 0.05 0.49 36.16
CA ALA A 151 -0.42 -0.56 37.06
C ALA A 151 0.65 -1.03 38.07
N GLY A 152 1.87 -0.47 38.05
CA GLY A 152 2.98 -0.87 38.90
C GLY A 152 3.52 -2.29 38.63
N SER A 153 3.15 -2.90 37.50
CA SER A 153 3.57 -4.26 37.12
C SER A 153 4.98 -4.32 36.55
N ILE A 154 5.53 -3.19 36.11
CA ILE A 154 6.93 -2.99 35.74
C ILE A 154 7.43 -1.70 36.37
N ASP A 155 8.75 -1.61 36.59
CA ASP A 155 9.36 -0.37 37.06
C ASP A 155 9.69 0.59 35.91
N LYS A 156 10.12 1.80 36.27
CA LYS A 156 10.46 2.86 35.31
C LYS A 156 11.65 2.49 34.42
N ALA A 157 12.64 1.77 34.95
CA ALA A 157 13.84 1.40 34.19
C ALA A 157 13.51 0.32 33.14
N GLU A 158 12.68 -0.64 33.49
CA GLU A 158 12.19 -1.67 32.58
C GLU A 158 11.26 -1.07 31.51
N TYR A 159 10.40 -0.12 31.87
CA TYR A 159 9.62 0.66 30.91
C TYR A 159 10.51 1.41 29.91
N GLU A 160 11.50 2.16 30.38
CA GLU A 160 12.41 2.93 29.51
C GLU A 160 13.21 2.03 28.55
N LYS A 161 13.65 0.86 29.01
CA LYS A 161 14.31 -0.14 28.17
C LYS A 161 13.38 -0.66 27.07
N GLN A 162 12.12 -0.97 27.41
CA GLN A 162 11.13 -1.45 26.44
C GLN A 162 10.80 -0.36 25.40
N ILE A 163 10.59 0.88 25.83
CA ILE A 163 10.28 2.00 24.92
C ILE A 163 11.45 2.26 23.97
N SER A 164 12.68 2.28 24.48
CA SER A 164 13.87 2.53 23.66
C SER A 164 14.03 1.47 22.55
N ALA A 165 13.81 0.19 22.87
CA ALA A 165 13.85 -0.88 21.88
C ALA A 165 12.71 -0.79 20.85
N LEU A 166 11.51 -0.38 21.28
CA LEU A 166 10.37 -0.17 20.37
C LEU A 166 10.59 1.04 19.45
N ASP A 167 11.19 2.12 19.96
CA ASP A 167 11.57 3.30 19.18
C ASP A 167 12.64 2.98 18.13
N GLU A 168 13.65 2.18 18.48
CA GLU A 168 14.60 1.68 17.49
C GLU A 168 13.95 0.79 16.44
N GLY A 169 12.97 -0.03 16.85
CA GLY A 169 12.18 -0.84 15.94
C GLY A 169 11.45 0.01 14.91
N ILE A 170 10.82 1.11 15.35
CA ILE A 170 10.13 2.07 14.47
C ILE A 170 11.10 2.69 13.47
N LYS A 171 12.28 3.16 13.93
CA LYS A 171 13.28 3.80 13.07
C LYS A 171 13.85 2.88 11.97
N LYS A 172 13.72 1.57 12.13
CA LYS A 172 14.19 0.56 11.17
C LYS A 172 13.11 0.10 10.20
N LEU A 173 11.86 0.54 10.39
CA LEU A 173 10.81 0.20 9.45
C LEU A 173 11.06 0.88 8.11
N PRO A 174 10.77 0.20 6.98
CA PRO A 174 10.80 0.85 5.69
C PRO A 174 9.82 2.03 5.69
N GLU A 175 10.18 3.17 5.12
CA GLU A 175 9.31 4.35 5.06
C GLU A 175 8.53 4.44 3.74
N VAL A 176 8.88 3.61 2.76
CA VAL A 176 8.38 3.65 1.39
C VAL A 176 7.95 2.26 0.92
N GLY A 177 6.94 2.19 0.07
CA GLY A 177 6.59 0.95 -0.63
C GLY A 177 7.57 0.70 -1.77
N ILE A 178 8.08 -0.53 -1.91
CA ILE A 178 9.06 -0.89 -2.94
C ILE A 178 8.48 -2.01 -3.79
N TYR A 179 8.30 -1.71 -5.08
CA TYR A 179 7.77 -2.60 -6.10
C TYR A 179 8.81 -2.77 -7.19
N ARG A 180 9.28 -3.99 -7.44
CA ARG A 180 10.31 -4.29 -8.44
C ARG A 180 9.75 -5.21 -9.52
N PHE A 181 10.24 -5.09 -10.75
CA PHE A 181 9.97 -6.04 -11.81
C PHE A 181 11.21 -6.89 -12.12
N GLU A 182 11.00 -8.16 -12.45
CA GLU A 182 12.00 -9.15 -12.90
C GLU A 182 11.67 -9.70 -14.29
#